data_AF-A0A5E4LH98-F1
#
_entry.id   AF-A0A5E4LH98-F1
#
_cell.length_a   1.000
_cell.length_b   1.000
_cell.length_c   1.000
_cell.angle_alpha   90.00
_cell.angle_beta   90.00
_cell.angle_gamma   90.00
#
_symmetry.space_group_name_H-M   'P 1'
#
loop_
_entity.id
_entity.type
_entity.pdbx_description
1 polymer ?
#
loop_
_entity_poly.entity_id
_entity_poly.type
_entity_poly.pdbx_seq_one_letter_code
_entity_poly.pdbx_strand_id
1 'polypeptide(L)'
;MINDVKAAFTAYSEKPFLFMWGSVLYVFFLLVFLLSAIGIAMIGLMAAFILNVNITTDSPFVLGLGAVLVLYYLFVSSGVTAALINSYSRAMAFNSTNLLDFYHYALSKALLVFGIGLMWDLANLVLIGPVAALYFLVYLKDYEPSMFVDGMFYIYVLLILFITHFVTFPMVVSASLGKSPFESFRSAYFALRSRHMFLLLLFICLCLTMLLNLVPVVQFISLFFLLPVVLASLIKMVTSSS
;
A
#
# COMPACT_ATOMS: atom_id res chain seq x y z
N MET A 1 -19.28 -9.52 12.37
CA MET A 1 -18.91 -8.10 12.14
C MET A 1 -18.34 -7.45 13.39
N ILE A 2 -19.11 -7.02 14.40
CA ILE A 2 -18.53 -6.50 15.67
C ILE A 2 -17.66 -7.56 16.37
N ASN A 3 -18.09 -8.83 16.32
CA ASN A 3 -17.32 -9.95 16.87
C ASN A 3 -15.96 -10.14 16.16
N ASP A 4 -15.82 -9.76 14.89
CA ASP A 4 -14.56 -9.90 14.14
C ASP A 4 -13.54 -8.85 14.61
N VAL A 5 -14.02 -7.62 14.83
CA VAL A 5 -13.22 -6.53 15.41
C VAL A 5 -12.84 -6.89 16.84
N LYS A 6 -13.80 -7.34 17.67
CA LYS A 6 -13.51 -7.81 19.04
C LYS A 6 -12.46 -8.92 19.04
N ALA A 7 -12.58 -9.91 18.16
CA ALA A 7 -11.60 -11.00 18.07
C ALA A 7 -10.19 -10.49 17.69
N ALA A 8 -10.09 -9.54 16.76
CA ALA A 8 -8.80 -8.92 16.41
C ALA A 8 -8.20 -8.14 17.59
N PHE A 9 -9.01 -7.37 18.32
CA PHE A 9 -8.59 -6.66 19.53
C PHE A 9 -8.17 -7.62 20.65
N THR A 10 -8.94 -8.69 20.89
CA THR A 10 -8.61 -9.70 21.90
C THR A 10 -7.28 -10.39 21.58
N ALA A 11 -7.09 -10.81 20.32
CA ALA A 11 -5.82 -11.40 19.90
C ALA A 11 -4.63 -10.45 20.08
N TYR A 12 -4.82 -9.16 19.74
CA TYR A 12 -3.80 -8.13 19.96
C TYR A 12 -3.51 -7.90 21.45
N SER A 13 -4.53 -7.84 22.30
CA SER A 13 -4.36 -7.64 23.74
C SER A 13 -3.67 -8.82 24.43
N GLU A 14 -3.90 -10.04 23.95
CA GLU A 14 -3.30 -11.24 24.54
C GLU A 14 -1.83 -11.42 24.15
N LYS A 15 -1.48 -11.16 22.88
CA LYS A 15 -0.10 -11.29 22.39
C LYS A 15 0.34 -10.09 21.54
N PRO A 16 0.44 -8.88 22.13
CA PRO A 16 0.77 -7.66 21.38
C PRO A 16 2.16 -7.74 20.73
N PHE A 17 3.09 -8.47 21.35
CA PHE A 17 4.45 -8.66 20.84
C PHE A 17 4.48 -9.33 19.46
N LEU A 18 3.57 -10.27 19.15
CA LEU A 18 3.55 -10.94 17.85
C LEU A 18 3.17 -9.98 16.72
N PHE A 19 2.27 -9.04 17.01
CA PHE A 19 1.87 -8.00 16.07
C PHE A 19 2.97 -6.94 15.92
N MET A 20 3.52 -6.44 17.02
CA MET A 20 4.63 -5.48 16.98
C MET A 20 5.84 -6.07 16.24
N TRP A 21 6.15 -7.35 16.43
CA TRP A 21 7.22 -8.03 15.71
C TRP A 21 7.01 -8.04 14.19
N GLY A 22 5.77 -8.27 13.74
CA GLY A 22 5.41 -8.12 12.32
C GLY A 22 5.69 -6.71 11.79
N SER A 23 5.33 -5.68 12.55
CA SER A 23 5.64 -4.27 12.22
C SER A 23 7.15 -4.00 12.17
N VAL A 24 7.93 -4.56 13.11
CA VAL A 24 9.40 -4.42 13.13
C VAL A 24 9.99 -5.04 11.86
N LEU A 25 9.58 -6.27 11.51
CA LEU A 25 10.04 -6.93 10.29
C LEU A 25 9.67 -6.11 9.04
N TYR A 26 8.45 -5.57 8.99
CA TYR A 26 8.01 -4.70 7.88
C TYR A 26 8.91 -3.48 7.71
N VAL A 27 9.18 -2.73 8.78
CA VAL A 27 10.06 -1.54 8.73
C VAL A 27 11.50 -1.94 8.37
N PHE A 28 12.00 -3.01 8.97
CA PHE A 28 13.34 -3.52 8.71
C PHE A 28 13.54 -3.88 7.23
N PHE A 29 12.63 -4.68 6.66
CA PHE A 29 12.74 -5.06 5.25
C PHE A 29 12.54 -3.88 4.31
N LEU A 30 11.59 -2.99 4.57
CA LEU A 30 11.45 -1.76 3.78
C LEU A 30 12.74 -0.93 3.76
N LEU A 31 13.42 -0.79 4.90
CA LEU A 31 14.71 -0.10 4.97
C LEU A 31 15.79 -0.81 4.16
N VAL A 32 15.91 -2.14 4.31
CA VAL A 32 16.88 -2.95 3.55
C VAL A 32 16.65 -2.78 2.04
N PHE A 33 15.40 -2.80 1.61
CA PHE A 33 15.08 -2.63 0.20
C PHE A 33 15.28 -1.18 -0.28
N LEU A 34 15.01 -0.17 0.55
CA LEU A 34 15.32 1.22 0.21
C LEU A 34 16.83 1.41 -0.01
N LEU A 35 17.66 0.83 0.87
CA LEU A 35 19.11 0.82 0.71
C LEU A 35 19.54 0.10 -0.58
N SER A 36 18.88 -1.00 -0.93
CA SER A 36 19.16 -1.70 -2.21
C SER A 36 18.78 -0.85 -3.43
N ALA A 37 17.71 -0.06 -3.37
CA ALA A 37 17.30 0.86 -4.44
C ALA A 37 18.35 1.96 -4.64
N ILE A 38 18.89 2.52 -3.53
CA ILE A 38 20.01 3.47 -3.59
C ILE A 38 21.24 2.81 -4.24
N GLY A 39 21.54 1.55 -3.90
CA GLY A 39 22.61 0.78 -4.56
C GLY A 39 22.41 0.65 -6.07
N ILE A 40 21.20 0.32 -6.53
CA ILE A 40 20.86 0.25 -7.97
C ILE A 40 21.05 1.63 -8.63
N ALA A 41 20.60 2.70 -7.97
CA ALA A 41 20.76 4.06 -8.46
C ALA A 41 22.24 4.43 -8.64
N MET A 42 23.09 4.11 -7.65
CA MET A 42 24.53 4.36 -7.70
C MET A 42 25.20 3.58 -8.82
N ILE A 43 24.87 2.30 -8.99
CA ILE A 43 25.41 1.47 -10.09
C ILE A 43 25.01 2.07 -11.45
N GLY A 44 23.75 2.49 -11.59
CA GLY A 44 23.26 3.16 -12.80
C GLY A 44 24.05 4.44 -13.11
N LEU A 45 24.22 5.32 -12.13
CA LEU A 45 24.97 6.56 -12.29
C LEU A 45 26.45 6.32 -12.60
N MET A 46 27.08 5.31 -11.98
CA MET A 46 28.45 4.91 -12.30
C MET A 46 28.58 4.41 -13.74
N ALA A 47 27.62 3.60 -14.22
CA ALA A 47 27.60 3.15 -15.61
C ALA A 47 27.42 4.32 -16.59
N ALA A 48 26.53 5.26 -16.29
CA ALA A 48 26.35 6.48 -17.07
C ALA A 48 27.61 7.34 -17.13
N PHE A 49 28.31 7.47 -16.00
CA PHE A 49 29.59 8.17 -15.92
C PHE A 49 30.67 7.51 -16.81
N ILE A 50 30.81 6.18 -16.74
CA ILE A 50 31.78 5.42 -17.57
C ILE A 50 31.48 5.58 -19.06
N LEU A 51 30.20 5.63 -19.44
CA LEU A 51 29.75 5.78 -20.81
C LEU A 51 29.72 7.24 -21.29
N ASN A 52 30.18 8.20 -20.48
CA ASN A 52 30.14 9.65 -20.76
C ASN A 52 28.73 10.14 -21.15
N VAL A 53 27.69 9.57 -20.56
CA VAL A 53 26.31 10.04 -20.76
C VAL A 53 26.17 11.39 -20.06
N ASN A 54 25.66 12.39 -20.76
CA ASN A 54 25.41 13.70 -20.16
C ASN A 54 24.24 13.59 -19.16
N ILE A 55 24.53 13.72 -17.87
CA ILE A 55 23.55 13.56 -16.80
C ILE A 55 22.93 14.93 -16.49
N THR A 56 21.74 15.15 -17.01
CA THR A 56 20.84 16.24 -16.58
C THR A 56 19.56 15.65 -16.00
N THR A 57 18.83 16.41 -15.19
CA THR A 57 17.56 15.95 -14.58
C THR A 57 16.53 15.51 -15.61
N ASP A 58 16.57 16.09 -16.80
CA ASP A 58 15.62 15.84 -17.89
C ASP A 58 16.15 14.80 -18.89
N SER A 59 17.35 14.27 -18.65
CA SER A 59 17.93 13.28 -19.55
C SER A 59 17.09 12.00 -19.55
N PRO A 60 16.91 11.34 -20.72
CA PRO A 60 16.19 10.06 -20.79
C PRO A 60 16.75 9.00 -19.85
N PHE A 61 18.06 9.06 -19.57
CA PHE A 61 18.72 8.18 -18.62
C PHE A 61 18.22 8.39 -17.19
N VAL A 62 18.20 9.64 -16.70
CA VAL A 62 17.74 9.95 -15.33
C VAL A 62 16.25 9.64 -15.16
N LEU A 63 15.43 9.96 -16.17
CA LEU A 63 14.01 9.60 -16.17
C LEU A 63 13.80 8.08 -16.16
N GLY A 64 14.56 7.34 -16.98
CA GLY A 64 14.53 5.87 -17.00
C GLY A 64 14.97 5.26 -15.68
N LEU A 65 16.05 5.77 -15.07
CA LEU A 65 16.52 5.34 -13.76
C LEU A 65 15.46 5.61 -12.68
N GLY A 66 14.86 6.80 -12.68
CA GLY A 66 13.78 7.15 -11.77
C GLY A 66 12.59 6.20 -11.91
N ALA A 67 12.15 5.90 -13.13
CA ALA A 67 11.06 4.96 -13.38
C ALA A 67 11.38 3.54 -12.87
N VAL A 68 12.61 3.05 -13.09
CA VAL A 68 13.06 1.75 -12.58
C VAL A 68 13.06 1.73 -11.06
N LEU A 69 13.53 2.79 -10.40
CA LEU A 69 13.53 2.88 -8.94
C LEU A 69 12.12 2.91 -8.36
N VAL A 70 11.19 3.64 -8.99
CA VAL A 70 9.78 3.67 -8.58
C VAL A 70 9.15 2.28 -8.74
N LEU A 71 9.33 1.62 -9.89
CA LEU A 71 8.78 0.28 -10.12
C LEU A 71 9.38 -0.75 -9.14
N TYR A 72 10.68 -0.65 -8.85
CA TYR A 72 11.35 -1.49 -7.87
C TYR A 72 10.77 -1.28 -6.46
N TYR A 73 10.60 -0.03 -6.04
CA TYR A 73 9.99 0.30 -4.75
C TYR A 73 8.56 -0.22 -4.66
N LEU A 74 7.74 -0.03 -5.69
CA LEU A 74 6.37 -0.54 -5.75
C LEU A 74 6.36 -2.07 -5.62
N PHE A 75 7.17 -2.77 -6.41
CA PHE A 75 7.26 -4.23 -6.37
C PHE A 75 7.64 -4.76 -4.98
N VAL A 76 8.67 -4.19 -4.37
CA VAL A 76 9.11 -4.55 -3.02
C VAL A 76 8.02 -4.26 -2.00
N SER A 77 7.47 -3.05 -2.01
CA SER A 77 6.50 -2.61 -1.01
C SER A 77 5.25 -3.48 -1.03
N SER A 78 4.82 -3.94 -2.22
CA SER A 78 3.74 -4.93 -2.37
C SER A 78 4.09 -6.26 -1.69
N GLY A 79 5.30 -6.78 -1.88
CA GLY A 79 5.74 -8.02 -1.25
C GLY A 79 5.83 -7.90 0.28
N VAL A 80 6.46 -6.83 0.77
CA VAL A 80 6.63 -6.59 2.22
C VAL A 80 5.28 -6.33 2.90
N THR A 81 4.34 -5.67 2.23
CA THR A 81 2.95 -5.53 2.68
C THR A 81 2.24 -6.89 2.75
N ALA A 82 2.44 -7.75 1.76
CA ALA A 82 1.85 -9.10 1.78
C ALA A 82 2.35 -9.93 2.96
N ALA A 83 3.66 -9.88 3.21
CA ALA A 83 4.27 -10.54 4.36
C ALA A 83 3.79 -9.98 5.70
N LEU A 84 3.57 -8.67 5.80
CA LEU A 84 2.97 -8.05 6.99
C LEU A 84 1.55 -8.58 7.24
N ILE A 85 0.71 -8.61 6.20
CA ILE A 85 -0.66 -9.14 6.28
C ILE A 85 -0.66 -10.60 6.74
N ASN A 86 0.20 -11.44 6.17
CA ASN A 86 0.35 -12.83 6.59
C ASN A 86 0.86 -12.94 8.04
N SER A 87 1.81 -12.08 8.45
CA SER A 87 2.33 -12.07 9.81
C SER A 87 1.25 -11.70 10.84
N TYR A 88 0.39 -10.73 10.54
CA TYR A 88 -0.76 -10.41 11.41
C TYR A 88 -1.80 -11.54 11.44
N SER A 89 -2.02 -12.21 10.31
CA SER A 89 -2.90 -13.39 10.27
C SER A 89 -2.36 -14.53 11.13
N ARG A 90 -1.05 -14.80 11.07
CA ARG A 90 -0.36 -15.76 11.95
C ARG A 90 -0.40 -15.34 13.42
N ALA A 91 -0.19 -14.05 13.72
CA ALA A 91 -0.26 -13.51 15.08
C ALA A 91 -1.66 -13.69 15.69
N MET A 92 -2.73 -13.53 14.90
CA MET A 92 -4.11 -13.83 15.33
C MET A 92 -4.35 -15.32 15.62
N ALA A 93 -3.54 -16.20 15.06
CA ALA A 93 -3.51 -17.63 15.38
C ALA A 93 -2.44 -17.97 16.44
N PHE A 94 -1.87 -16.96 17.10
CA PHE A 94 -0.84 -17.07 18.13
C PHE A 94 0.48 -17.71 17.67
N ASN A 95 0.75 -17.68 16.36
CA ASN A 95 1.98 -18.16 15.75
C ASN A 95 2.95 -17.01 15.49
N SER A 96 4.24 -17.24 15.73
CA SER A 96 5.30 -16.29 15.41
C SER A 96 5.72 -16.39 13.94
N THR A 97 6.15 -15.26 13.39
CA THR A 97 6.78 -15.20 12.06
C THR A 97 8.27 -14.96 12.26
N ASN A 98 9.11 -15.85 11.76
CA ASN A 98 10.56 -15.64 11.78
C ASN A 98 10.98 -14.73 10.60
N LEU A 99 12.21 -14.21 10.64
CA LEU A 99 12.72 -13.27 9.63
C LEU A 99 12.81 -13.90 8.23
N LEU A 100 13.20 -15.18 8.15
CA LEU A 100 13.38 -15.91 6.89
C LEU A 100 12.04 -16.21 6.20
N ASP A 101 11.05 -16.66 6.96
CA ASP A 101 9.66 -16.87 6.56
C ASP A 101 9.07 -15.57 6.02
N PHE A 102 9.28 -14.46 6.72
CA PHE A 102 8.79 -13.15 6.29
C PHE A 102 9.39 -12.77 4.93
N TYR A 103 10.70 -12.92 4.77
CA TYR A 103 11.42 -12.62 3.53
C TYR A 103 10.94 -13.49 2.36
N HIS A 104 10.91 -14.82 2.53
CA HIS A 104 10.46 -15.73 1.47
C HIS A 104 8.99 -15.49 1.13
N TYR A 105 8.15 -15.21 2.12
CA TYR A 105 6.76 -14.89 1.88
C TYR A 105 6.63 -13.60 1.06
N ALA A 106 7.38 -12.56 1.42
CA ALA A 106 7.38 -11.28 0.72
C ALA A 106 7.73 -11.46 -0.76
N LEU A 107 8.81 -12.19 -1.06
CA LEU A 107 9.22 -12.47 -2.44
C LEU A 107 8.18 -13.32 -3.19
N SER A 108 7.63 -14.35 -2.55
CA SER A 108 6.67 -15.26 -3.19
C SER A 108 5.35 -14.57 -3.58
N LYS A 109 4.97 -13.50 -2.88
CA LYS A 109 3.73 -12.75 -3.10
C LYS A 109 3.92 -11.41 -3.79
N ALA A 110 5.15 -10.92 -3.91
CA ALA A 110 5.46 -9.63 -4.51
C ALA A 110 4.82 -9.46 -5.88
N LEU A 111 5.02 -10.42 -6.80
CA LEU A 111 4.48 -10.31 -8.17
C LEU A 111 2.95 -10.21 -8.22
N LEU A 112 2.26 -11.03 -7.41
CA LEU A 112 0.79 -11.05 -7.39
C LEU A 112 0.23 -9.73 -6.84
N VAL A 113 0.76 -9.28 -5.71
CA VAL A 113 0.27 -8.07 -5.05
C VAL A 113 0.68 -6.82 -5.83
N PHE A 114 1.87 -6.83 -6.45
CA PHE A 114 2.31 -5.81 -7.39
C PHE A 114 1.40 -5.73 -8.61
N GLY A 115 1.00 -6.86 -9.19
CA GLY A 115 0.06 -6.87 -10.32
C GLY A 115 -1.29 -6.26 -9.96
N ILE A 116 -1.81 -6.55 -8.76
CA ILE A 116 -3.03 -5.92 -8.24
C ILE A 116 -2.82 -4.41 -8.01
N GLY A 117 -1.67 -4.02 -7.47
CA GLY A 117 -1.28 -2.62 -7.31
C GLY A 117 -1.23 -1.88 -8.64
N LEU A 118 -0.61 -2.46 -9.67
CA LEU A 118 -0.56 -1.88 -11.02
C LEU A 118 -1.95 -1.75 -11.65
N MET A 119 -2.82 -2.74 -11.48
CA MET A 119 -4.20 -2.63 -11.96
C MET A 119 -4.93 -1.47 -11.29
N TRP A 120 -4.69 -1.28 -9.99
CA TRP A 120 -5.23 -0.18 -9.22
C TRP A 120 -4.67 1.18 -9.68
N ASP A 121 -3.36 1.29 -9.89
CA ASP A 121 -2.70 2.49 -10.42
C ASP A 121 -3.19 2.85 -11.84
N LEU A 122 -3.38 1.84 -12.70
CA LEU A 122 -3.95 2.02 -14.03
C LEU A 122 -5.40 2.51 -13.97
N ALA A 123 -6.22 1.96 -13.07
CA ALA A 123 -7.58 2.44 -12.86
C ALA A 123 -7.60 3.90 -12.40
N ASN A 124 -6.72 4.28 -11.47
CA ASN A 124 -6.57 5.68 -11.05
C ASN A 124 -6.13 6.57 -12.21
N LEU A 125 -5.16 6.13 -13.02
CA LEU A 125 -4.69 6.89 -14.17
C LEU A 125 -5.80 7.14 -15.18
N VAL A 126 -6.65 6.15 -15.45
CA VAL A 126 -7.78 6.28 -16.38
C VAL A 126 -8.87 7.20 -15.82
N LEU A 127 -9.15 7.12 -14.52
CA LEU A 127 -10.20 7.92 -13.89
C LEU A 127 -9.75 9.36 -13.65
N ILE A 128 -8.53 9.57 -13.15
CA ILE A 128 -8.00 10.89 -12.78
C ILE A 128 -7.33 11.59 -13.97
N GLY A 129 -6.62 10.84 -14.81
CA GLY A 129 -5.76 11.38 -15.86
C GLY A 129 -6.45 12.34 -16.83
N PRO A 130 -7.63 12.01 -17.40
CA PRO A 130 -8.35 12.93 -18.29
C PRO A 130 -8.76 14.23 -17.60
N VAL A 131 -9.22 14.15 -16.35
CA VAL A 131 -9.65 15.33 -15.57
C VAL A 131 -8.45 16.19 -15.18
N ALA A 132 -7.35 15.55 -14.77
CA ALA A 132 -6.09 16.23 -14.50
C ALA A 132 -5.55 16.92 -15.77
N ALA A 133 -5.58 16.23 -16.91
CA ALA A 133 -5.15 16.81 -18.18
C ALA A 133 -5.98 18.05 -18.57
N LEU A 134 -7.31 17.99 -18.41
CA LEU A 134 -8.18 19.16 -18.65
C LEU A 134 -7.86 20.30 -17.67
N TYR A 135 -7.70 20.01 -16.39
CA TYR A 135 -7.35 21.00 -15.37
C TYR A 135 -6.00 21.68 -15.68
N PHE A 136 -4.95 20.93 -16.04
CA PHE A 136 -3.63 21.49 -16.33
C PHE A 136 -3.56 22.19 -17.70
N LEU A 137 -4.17 21.61 -18.74
CA LEU A 137 -4.03 22.11 -20.12
C LEU A 137 -4.99 23.23 -20.46
N VAL A 138 -6.19 23.25 -19.87
CA VAL A 138 -7.25 24.20 -20.19
C VAL A 138 -7.41 25.24 -19.09
N TYR A 139 -7.40 24.82 -17.82
CA TYR A 139 -7.69 25.74 -16.72
C TYR A 139 -6.46 26.54 -16.29
N LEU A 140 -5.36 25.87 -15.93
CA LEU A 140 -4.15 26.55 -15.44
C LEU A 140 -3.37 27.32 -16.53
N LYS A 141 -3.60 27.00 -17.81
CA LYS A 141 -2.92 27.65 -18.93
C LYS A 141 -3.62 28.95 -19.35
N ASP A 142 -4.96 28.96 -19.35
CA ASP A 142 -5.76 30.03 -19.94
C ASP A 142 -6.49 30.88 -18.88
N TYR A 143 -6.47 30.49 -17.59
CA TYR A 143 -7.14 31.18 -16.50
C TYR A 143 -6.22 31.36 -15.27
N GLU A 144 -6.46 32.43 -14.50
CA GLU A 144 -5.77 32.62 -13.21
C GLU A 144 -6.16 31.51 -12.22
N PRO A 145 -5.21 30.99 -11.41
CA PRO A 145 -5.50 29.94 -10.44
C PRO A 145 -6.55 30.41 -9.43
N SER A 146 -7.67 29.70 -9.38
CA SER A 146 -8.72 29.93 -8.39
C SER A 146 -8.64 28.86 -7.31
N MET A 147 -8.45 29.28 -6.07
CA MET A 147 -8.45 28.38 -4.90
C MET A 147 -9.68 27.46 -4.85
N PHE A 148 -10.82 27.89 -5.40
CA PHE A 148 -12.02 27.08 -5.48
C PHE A 148 -11.90 25.92 -6.47
N VAL A 149 -11.40 26.17 -7.68
CA VAL A 149 -11.29 25.13 -8.73
C VAL A 149 -10.17 24.17 -8.39
N ASP A 150 -9.05 24.67 -7.87
CA ASP A 150 -7.96 23.86 -7.33
C ASP A 150 -8.48 22.95 -6.22
N GLY A 151 -9.26 23.50 -5.28
CA GLY A 151 -9.90 22.73 -4.21
C GLY A 151 -10.84 21.64 -4.71
N MET A 152 -11.67 21.94 -5.71
CA MET A 152 -12.55 20.94 -6.33
C MET A 152 -11.75 19.81 -7.01
N PHE A 153 -10.67 20.14 -7.71
CA PHE A 153 -9.80 19.14 -8.33
C PHE A 153 -9.14 18.23 -7.29
N TYR A 154 -8.58 18.78 -6.21
CA TYR A 154 -8.00 17.98 -5.14
C TYR A 154 -9.03 17.06 -4.45
N ILE A 155 -10.24 17.57 -4.18
CA ILE A 155 -11.33 16.75 -3.62
C ILE A 155 -11.69 15.60 -4.57
N TYR A 156 -11.78 15.88 -5.87
CA TYR A 156 -12.05 14.86 -6.88
C TYR A 156 -10.97 13.77 -6.90
N VAL A 157 -9.69 14.15 -6.97
CA VAL A 157 -8.55 13.22 -6.93
C VAL A 157 -8.60 12.36 -5.68
N LEU A 158 -8.82 12.98 -4.51
CA LEU A 158 -8.85 12.29 -3.23
C LEU A 158 -10.03 11.32 -3.14
N LEU A 159 -11.20 11.69 -3.66
CA LEU A 159 -12.39 10.82 -3.71
C LEU A 159 -12.15 9.59 -4.60
N ILE A 160 -11.59 9.79 -5.80
CA ILE A 160 -11.30 8.66 -6.71
C ILE A 160 -10.28 7.73 -6.07
N LEU A 161 -9.16 8.26 -5.56
CA LEU A 161 -8.16 7.46 -4.85
C LEU A 161 -8.78 6.69 -3.69
N PHE A 162 -9.64 7.33 -2.89
CA PHE A 162 -10.29 6.69 -1.76
C PHE A 162 -11.18 5.52 -2.21
N ILE A 163 -12.04 5.73 -3.21
CA ILE A 163 -12.97 4.70 -3.71
C ILE A 163 -12.19 3.54 -4.31
N THR A 164 -11.18 3.80 -5.14
CA THR A 164 -10.42 2.75 -5.80
C THR A 164 -9.63 1.92 -4.79
N HIS A 165 -9.00 2.55 -3.78
CA HIS A 165 -8.36 1.81 -2.70
C HIS A 165 -9.37 1.01 -1.89
N PHE A 166 -10.52 1.59 -1.54
CA PHE A 166 -11.55 0.90 -0.76
C PHE A 166 -12.01 -0.40 -1.44
N VAL A 167 -12.16 -0.37 -2.76
CA VAL A 167 -12.58 -1.52 -3.56
C VAL A 167 -11.45 -2.55 -3.71
N THR A 168 -10.20 -2.11 -3.87
CA THR A 168 -9.06 -2.98 -4.18
C THR A 168 -8.37 -3.54 -2.93
N PHE A 169 -8.46 -2.86 -1.79
CA PHE A 169 -7.78 -3.29 -0.55
C PHE A 169 -8.19 -4.69 -0.06
N PRO A 170 -9.48 -5.09 -0.08
CA PRO A 170 -9.88 -6.47 0.22
C PRO A 170 -9.25 -7.51 -0.72
N MET A 171 -9.01 -7.13 -1.98
CA MET A 171 -8.34 -7.99 -2.97
C MET A 171 -6.86 -8.15 -2.61
N VAL A 172 -6.18 -7.06 -2.22
CA VAL A 172 -4.79 -7.08 -1.72
C VAL A 172 -4.67 -7.98 -0.50
N VAL A 173 -5.56 -7.87 0.48
CA VAL A 173 -5.59 -8.72 1.67
C VAL A 173 -5.78 -10.19 1.29
N SER A 174 -6.73 -10.50 0.41
CA SER A 174 -7.00 -11.88 -0.03
C SER A 174 -5.82 -12.51 -0.76
N ALA A 175 -5.22 -11.76 -1.70
CA ALA A 175 -4.05 -12.20 -2.45
C ALA A 175 -2.83 -12.40 -1.55
N SER A 176 -2.67 -11.51 -0.56
CA SER A 176 -1.63 -11.58 0.47
C SER A 176 -1.79 -12.76 1.42
N LEU A 177 -2.97 -13.40 1.47
CA LEU A 177 -3.21 -14.64 2.22
C LEU A 177 -3.12 -15.89 1.33
N GLY A 178 -2.71 -15.73 0.08
CA GLY A 178 -2.41 -16.83 -0.83
C GLY A 178 -3.52 -17.22 -1.79
N LYS A 179 -4.65 -16.49 -1.84
CA LYS A 179 -5.72 -16.73 -2.82
C LYS A 179 -5.28 -16.36 -4.23
N SER A 180 -5.82 -17.04 -5.24
CA SER A 180 -5.60 -16.71 -6.66
C SER A 180 -6.17 -15.32 -7.00
N PRO A 181 -5.78 -14.68 -8.13
CA PRO A 181 -6.32 -13.38 -8.53
C PRO A 181 -7.87 -13.36 -8.59
N PHE A 182 -8.46 -14.41 -9.16
CA PHE A 182 -9.91 -14.52 -9.30
C PHE A 182 -10.62 -14.70 -7.96
N GLU A 183 -10.10 -15.55 -7.08
CA GLU A 183 -10.64 -15.73 -5.73
C GLU A 183 -10.48 -14.49 -4.87
N SER A 184 -9.40 -13.73 -5.08
CA SER A 184 -9.17 -12.45 -4.42
C SER A 184 -10.20 -11.41 -4.86
N PHE A 185 -10.52 -11.36 -6.15
CA PHE A 185 -11.58 -10.50 -6.68
C PHE A 185 -12.95 -10.90 -6.12
N ARG A 186 -13.26 -12.21 -6.10
CA ARG A 186 -14.49 -12.75 -5.52
C ARG A 186 -14.61 -12.42 -4.04
N SER A 187 -13.52 -12.55 -3.28
CA SER A 187 -13.47 -12.21 -1.85
C SER A 187 -13.70 -10.72 -1.64
N ALA A 188 -13.12 -9.86 -2.49
CA ALA A 188 -13.38 -8.42 -2.45
C ALA A 188 -14.86 -8.09 -2.72
N TYR A 189 -15.47 -8.69 -3.74
CA TYR A 189 -16.88 -8.52 -4.04
C TYR A 189 -17.78 -8.92 -2.86
N PHE A 190 -17.55 -10.09 -2.24
CA PHE A 190 -18.36 -10.52 -1.10
C PHE A 190 -18.14 -9.67 0.15
N ALA A 191 -16.89 -9.26 0.41
CA ALA A 191 -16.57 -8.35 1.50
C ALA A 191 -17.33 -7.02 1.33
N LEU A 192 -17.30 -6.42 0.14
CA LEU A 192 -18.04 -5.19 -0.16
C LEU A 192 -19.56 -5.41 -0.04
N ARG A 193 -20.11 -6.44 -0.69
CA ARG A 193 -21.55 -6.73 -0.69
C ARG A 193 -22.11 -6.88 0.73
N SER A 194 -21.43 -7.65 1.57
CA SER A 194 -21.95 -8.03 2.89
C SER A 194 -21.52 -7.08 4.02
N ARG A 195 -20.44 -6.31 3.83
CA ARG A 195 -19.77 -5.57 4.92
C ARG A 195 -19.33 -4.15 4.57
N HIS A 196 -19.81 -3.57 3.47
CA HIS A 196 -19.39 -2.25 2.96
C HIS A 196 -19.34 -1.15 4.03
N MET A 197 -20.35 -0.98 4.89
CA MET A 197 -20.35 0.11 5.90
C MET A 197 -19.21 -0.01 6.92
N PHE A 198 -18.89 -1.22 7.38
CA PHE A 198 -17.80 -1.43 8.33
C PHE A 198 -16.43 -1.43 7.67
N LEU A 199 -16.35 -1.95 6.43
CA LEU A 199 -15.15 -1.79 5.63
C LEU A 199 -14.87 -0.29 5.44
N LEU A 200 -15.89 0.51 5.15
CA LEU A 200 -15.74 1.95 4.94
C LEU A 200 -15.21 2.62 6.20
N LEU A 201 -15.79 2.31 7.36
CA LEU A 201 -15.34 2.84 8.65
C LEU A 201 -13.88 2.44 8.95
N LEU A 202 -13.53 1.16 8.81
CA LEU A 202 -12.16 0.68 9.05
C LEU A 202 -11.17 1.23 8.03
N PHE A 203 -11.61 1.44 6.79
CA PHE A 203 -10.79 2.04 5.75
C PHE A 203 -10.57 3.53 6.03
N ILE A 204 -11.57 4.26 6.51
CA ILE A 204 -11.40 5.63 7.03
C ILE A 204 -10.42 5.63 8.20
N CYS A 205 -10.54 4.70 9.16
CA CYS A 205 -9.58 4.56 10.26
C CYS A 205 -8.17 4.26 9.74
N LEU A 206 -8.03 3.41 8.72
CA LEU A 206 -6.74 3.11 8.08
C LEU A 206 -6.17 4.37 7.42
N CYS A 207 -6.97 5.11 6.65
CA CYS A 207 -6.56 6.37 6.03
C CYS A 207 -6.16 7.42 7.06
N LEU A 208 -6.91 7.56 8.16
CA LEU A 208 -6.57 8.45 9.25
C LEU A 208 -5.26 8.01 9.93
N THR A 209 -5.08 6.72 10.17
CA THR A 209 -3.82 6.16 10.68
C THR A 209 -2.65 6.48 9.75
N MET A 210 -2.89 6.43 8.43
CA MET A 210 -1.88 6.77 7.43
C MET A 210 -1.62 8.28 7.31
N LEU A 211 -2.63 9.12 7.48
CA LEU A 211 -2.51 10.60 7.51
C LEU A 211 -1.76 11.07 8.75
N LEU A 212 -2.02 10.43 9.89
CA LEU A 212 -1.32 10.67 11.15
C LEU A 212 0.18 10.31 11.07
N ASN A 213 0.62 9.59 10.02
CA ASN A 213 2.04 9.34 9.75
C ASN A 213 2.83 10.58 9.29
N LEU A 214 2.20 11.73 9.06
CA LEU A 214 2.90 12.99 8.75
C LEU A 214 3.64 13.58 9.97
N VAL A 215 3.35 13.10 11.18
CA VAL A 215 4.04 13.48 12.42
C VAL A 215 4.91 12.31 12.89
N PRO A 216 6.25 12.41 12.91
CA PRO A 216 7.15 11.27 13.14
C PRO A 216 6.90 10.48 14.44
N VAL A 217 6.54 11.14 15.55
CA VAL A 217 6.22 10.45 16.81
C VAL A 217 4.89 9.70 16.71
N VAL A 218 3.89 10.30 16.07
CA VAL A 218 2.58 9.68 15.84
C VAL A 218 2.70 8.54 14.84
N GLN A 219 3.64 8.60 13.89
CA GLN A 219 3.95 7.55 12.94
C GLN A 219 4.41 6.25 13.64
N PHE A 220 5.29 6.36 14.63
CA PHE A 220 5.71 5.21 15.43
C PHE A 220 4.51 4.58 16.16
N ILE A 221 3.71 5.38 16.87
CA ILE A 221 2.53 4.87 17.59
C ILE A 221 1.52 4.25 16.61
N SER A 222 1.32 4.90 15.47
CA SER A 222 0.37 4.44 14.44
C SER A 222 0.80 3.10 13.84
N LEU A 223 2.09 2.91 13.58
CA LEU A 223 2.62 1.69 12.95
C LEU A 223 2.69 0.49 13.91
N PHE A 224 2.90 0.73 15.20
CA PHE A 224 3.03 -0.34 16.21
C PHE A 224 1.74 -0.66 16.98
N PHE A 225 0.74 0.24 16.99
CA PHE A 225 -0.50 0.05 17.77
C PHE A 225 -1.77 0.12 16.92
N LEU A 226 -1.95 1.19 16.14
CA LEU A 226 -3.18 1.38 15.35
C LEU A 226 -3.22 0.47 14.10
N LEU A 227 -2.13 0.43 13.34
CA LEU A 227 -2.02 -0.35 12.12
C LEU A 227 -2.24 -1.85 12.35
N PRO A 228 -1.65 -2.51 13.37
CA PRO A 228 -1.92 -3.92 13.61
C PRO A 228 -3.39 -4.21 13.90
N VAL A 229 -4.04 -3.38 14.72
CA VAL A 229 -5.43 -3.57 15.11
C VAL A 229 -6.39 -3.36 13.94
N VAL A 230 -6.20 -2.27 13.18
CA VAL A 230 -7.03 -1.97 12.01
C VAL A 230 -6.82 -3.03 10.93
N LEU A 231 -5.57 -3.39 10.63
CA LEU A 231 -5.26 -4.36 9.59
C LEU A 231 -5.70 -5.78 9.97
N ALA A 232 -5.52 -6.19 11.23
CA ALA A 232 -6.01 -7.48 11.72
C ALA A 232 -7.56 -7.59 11.64
N SER A 233 -8.26 -6.50 11.97
CA SER A 233 -9.72 -6.41 11.83
C SER A 233 -10.15 -6.56 10.38
N LEU A 234 -9.47 -5.87 9.46
CA LEU A 234 -9.71 -5.99 8.01
C LEU A 234 -9.43 -7.41 7.50
N ILE A 235 -8.33 -8.03 7.93
CA ILE A 235 -8.01 -9.43 7.60
C ILE A 235 -9.15 -10.35 8.03
N LYS A 236 -9.58 -10.28 9.28
CA LYS A 236 -10.68 -11.13 9.78
C LYS A 236 -11.97 -10.93 8.99
N MET A 237 -12.30 -9.68 8.65
CA MET A 237 -13.49 -9.38 7.87
C MET A 237 -13.43 -9.95 6.46
N VAL A 238 -12.28 -9.88 5.80
CA VAL A 238 -12.09 -10.44 4.45
C VAL A 238 -12.10 -11.97 4.50
N THR A 239 -11.49 -12.60 5.51
CA THR A 239 -11.46 -14.07 5.61
C THR A 239 -12.80 -14.70 5.98
N SER A 240 -13.66 -13.99 6.70
CA SER A 240 -14.96 -14.51 7.16
C SER A 240 -16.11 -14.17 6.20
N SER A 241 -15.84 -13.45 5.11
CA SER A 241 -16.80 -13.12 4.06
C SER A 241 -16.61 -13.93 2.78
N SER A 242 -15.55 -14.73 2.70
CA SER A 242 -15.28 -15.69 1.61
C SER A 242 -15.75 -17.08 1.96
#